data_AF-A0A0R3TGC3-F1
#
_entry.id   AF-A0A0R3TGC3-F1
#
_cell.length_a   1.000
_cell.length_b   1.000
_cell.length_c   1.000
_cell.angle_alpha   90.00
_cell.angle_beta   90.00
_cell.angle_gamma   90.00
#
_symmetry.space_group_name_H-M   'P 1'
#
loop_
_entity.id
_entity.type
_entity.pdbx_description
1 polymer ?
#
loop_
_entity_poly.entity_id
_entity_poly.type
_entity_poly.pdbx_seq_one_letter_code
_entity_poly.pdbx_strand_id
1 'polypeptide(L)'
;MPQKRNFQGFFRFFLIIFGYAIYVSGVLLLGYGSFLLHEEITEGLMESAPSLEAFMILIGACLLVAAIVGCVGAFRGNQTVNLVFSVVMLILILSGIIVGAVLIQSSKEVFDLQ
;
A
#
# COMPACT_ATOMS: atom_id res chain seq x y z
N MET A 1 22.09 25.44 25.14
CA MET A 1 21.39 25.21 23.86
C MET A 1 20.28 24.19 24.07
N PRO A 2 19.00 24.51 23.80
CA PRO A 2 18.16 23.49 23.17
C PRO A 2 17.16 24.10 22.18
N GLN A 3 17.52 24.04 20.89
CA GLN A 3 16.64 24.35 19.77
C GLN A 3 16.38 23.04 19.02
N LYS A 4 15.43 22.21 19.49
CA LYS A 4 15.12 20.93 18.85
C LYS A 4 13.63 20.58 18.76
N ARG A 5 12.75 21.59 18.76
CA ARG A 5 11.28 21.37 18.68
C ARG A 5 10.69 21.47 17.27
N ASN A 6 11.38 22.06 16.30
CA ASN A 6 10.82 22.29 14.95
C ASN A 6 10.88 21.07 14.01
N PHE A 7 11.78 20.12 14.25
CA PHE A 7 11.95 18.97 13.35
C PHE A 7 10.81 17.95 13.46
N GLN A 8 10.20 17.82 14.65
CA GLN A 8 9.19 16.79 14.91
C GLN A 8 7.85 17.07 14.20
N GLY A 9 7.54 18.32 13.87
CA GLY A 9 6.33 18.70 13.14
C GLY A 9 6.38 18.38 11.65
N PHE A 10 7.56 18.53 11.04
CA PHE A 10 7.74 18.28 9.60
C PHE A 10 7.51 16.82 9.21
N PHE A 11 8.03 15.88 10.01
CA PHE A 11 7.81 14.44 9.78
C PHE A 11 6.34 14.04 9.91
N ARG A 12 5.59 14.67 10.81
CA ARG A 12 4.16 14.43 10.94
C ARG A 12 3.42 14.82 9.67
N PHE A 13 3.76 15.97 9.08
CA PHE A 13 3.16 16.43 7.83
C PHE A 13 3.47 15.49 6.66
N PHE A 14 4.72 15.05 6.55
CA PHE A 14 5.15 14.11 5.53
C PHE A 14 4.41 12.77 5.61
N LEU A 15 4.22 12.24 6.83
CA LEU A 15 3.46 11.00 7.06
C LEU A 15 1.98 11.12 6.69
N ILE A 16 1.36 12.28 6.95
CA ILE A 16 -0.04 12.54 6.59
C ILE A 16 -0.18 12.59 5.05
N ILE A 17 0.69 13.34 4.37
CA ILE A 17 0.68 13.44 2.90
C ILE A 17 0.93 12.06 2.27
N PHE A 18 1.91 11.31 2.80
CA PHE A 18 2.24 9.99 2.30
C PHE A 18 1.13 8.96 2.57
N GLY A 19 0.52 9.00 3.76
CA GLY A 19 -0.65 8.18 4.09
C GLY A 19 -1.84 8.47 3.17
N TYR A 20 -2.04 9.74 2.80
CA TYR A 20 -3.05 10.13 1.82
C TYR A 20 -2.73 9.62 0.41
N ALA A 21 -1.46 9.65 0.00
CA ALA A 21 -1.05 9.07 -1.28
C ALA A 21 -1.30 7.54 -1.32
N ILE A 22 -1.03 6.83 -0.22
CA ILE A 22 -1.34 5.40 -0.08
C ILE A 22 -2.86 5.16 -0.08
N TYR A 23 -3.63 6.02 0.56
CA TYR A 23 -5.09 5.94 0.51
C TYR A 23 -5.60 6.02 -0.93
N VAL A 24 -5.16 7.04 -1.69
CA VAL A 24 -5.55 7.22 -3.10
C VAL A 24 -5.10 6.03 -3.95
N SER A 25 -3.87 5.54 -3.78
CA SER A 25 -3.39 4.38 -4.52
C SER A 25 -4.17 3.10 -4.17
N GLY A 26 -4.54 2.90 -2.91
CA GLY A 26 -5.37 1.77 -2.47
C GLY A 26 -6.77 1.80 -3.09
N VAL A 27 -7.41 2.98 -3.16
CA VAL A 27 -8.71 3.15 -3.84
C VAL A 27 -8.58 2.84 -5.33
N LEU A 28 -7.53 3.34 -5.99
CA LEU A 28 -7.28 3.05 -7.40
C LEU A 28 -7.07 1.56 -7.64
N LEU A 29 -6.29 0.88 -6.79
CA LEU A 29 -6.04 -0.57 -6.89
C LEU A 29 -7.33 -1.37 -6.75
N LEU A 30 -8.17 -1.01 -5.78
CA LEU A 30 -9.47 -1.63 -5.56
C LEU A 30 -10.42 -1.42 -6.74
N GLY A 31 -10.45 -0.19 -7.28
CA GLY A 31 -11.25 0.14 -8.45
C GLY A 31 -10.82 -0.63 -9.68
N TYR A 32 -9.51 -0.68 -9.95
CA TYR A 32 -8.94 -1.45 -11.07
C TYR A 32 -9.19 -2.95 -10.92
N GLY A 33 -8.96 -3.53 -9.75
CA GLY A 33 -9.23 -4.94 -9.51
C GLY A 33 -10.71 -5.30 -9.66
N SER A 34 -11.61 -4.42 -9.20
CA SER A 34 -13.06 -4.63 -9.37
C SER A 34 -13.51 -4.51 -10.82
N PHE A 35 -12.88 -3.63 -11.60
CA PHE A 35 -13.15 -3.46 -13.03
C PHE A 35 -12.68 -4.68 -13.82
N LEU A 36 -11.46 -5.16 -13.55
CA LEU A 36 -10.88 -6.34 -14.18
C LEU A 36 -11.73 -7.60 -13.94
N LEU A 37 -12.18 -7.79 -12.69
CA LEU A 37 -13.09 -8.88 -12.33
C LEU A 37 -14.42 -8.81 -13.11
N HIS A 38 -14.92 -7.61 -13.42
CA HIS A 38 -16.16 -7.44 -14.18
C HIS A 38 -15.97 -7.77 -15.66
N GLU A 39 -14.82 -7.43 -16.24
CA GLU A 39 -14.46 -7.82 -17.61
C GLU A 39 -14.28 -9.35 -17.72
N GLU A 40 -13.55 -9.99 -16.82
CA GLU A 40 -13.36 -11.44 -16.83
C GLU A 40 -14.68 -12.23 -16.76
N ILE A 41 -15.60 -11.80 -15.89
CA ILE A 41 -16.93 -12.43 -15.76
C ILE A 41 -17.72 -12.28 -17.07
N THR A 42 -17.55 -11.16 -17.77
CA THR A 42 -18.25 -10.87 -19.04
C THR A 42 -17.66 -11.65 -20.21
N GLU A 43 -16.34 -11.86 -20.22
CA GLU A 43 -15.62 -12.57 -21.29
C GLU A 43 -15.59 -14.09 -21.10
N GLY A 44 -16.06 -14.61 -19.96
CA GLY A 44 -16.26 -16.05 -19.73
C GLY A 44 -14.97 -16.87 -19.63
N LEU A 45 -13.83 -16.23 -19.40
CA LEU A 45 -12.50 -16.86 -19.29
C LEU A 45 -12.26 -17.48 -17.89
N MET A 46 -13.15 -18.37 -17.44
CA MET A 46 -12.98 -19.14 -16.19
C MET A 46 -11.98 -20.30 -16.33
N GLU A 47 -10.68 -20.05 -16.57
CA GLU A 47 -9.72 -21.17 -16.48
C GLU A 47 -8.39 -20.89 -15.75
N SER A 48 -8.00 -19.65 -15.42
CA SER A 48 -6.80 -19.47 -14.56
C SER A 48 -6.60 -18.13 -13.85
N ALA A 49 -7.29 -17.05 -14.22
CA ALA A 49 -6.97 -15.73 -13.71
C ALA A 49 -7.69 -15.24 -12.43
N PRO A 50 -8.84 -15.76 -11.94
CA PRO A 50 -9.63 -15.07 -10.88
C PRO A 50 -8.92 -14.94 -9.52
N SER A 51 -7.81 -15.66 -9.33
CA SER A 51 -6.96 -15.50 -8.16
C SER A 51 -6.28 -14.12 -8.13
N LEU A 52 -5.86 -13.59 -9.27
CA LEU A 52 -4.97 -12.43 -9.32
C LEU A 52 -5.73 -11.12 -9.08
N GLU A 53 -6.90 -10.93 -9.69
CA GLU A 53 -7.77 -9.78 -9.37
C GLU A 53 -8.33 -9.86 -7.95
N ALA A 54 -8.69 -11.05 -7.46
CA ALA A 54 -9.11 -11.21 -6.06
C ALA A 54 -7.99 -10.83 -5.08
N PHE A 55 -6.73 -11.17 -5.37
CA PHE A 55 -5.57 -10.75 -4.59
C PHE A 55 -5.35 -9.22 -4.65
N MET A 56 -5.52 -8.59 -5.82
CA MET A 56 -5.41 -7.13 -5.95
C MET A 56 -6.49 -6.40 -5.13
N ILE A 57 -7.73 -6.88 -5.18
CA ILE A 57 -8.85 -6.34 -4.39
C ILE A 57 -8.56 -6.48 -2.89
N LEU A 58 -8.10 -7.65 -2.45
CA LEU A 58 -7.80 -7.92 -1.05
C LEU A 58 -6.66 -7.03 -0.52
N ILE A 59 -5.59 -6.87 -1.30
CA ILE A 59 -4.45 -6.02 -0.94
C ILE A 59 -4.88 -4.55 -0.91
N GLY A 60 -5.65 -4.09 -1.90
CA GLY A 60 -6.19 -2.73 -1.95
C GLY A 60 -7.08 -2.40 -0.75
N ALA A 61 -7.93 -3.35 -0.32
CA ALA A 61 -8.78 -3.20 0.86
C ALA A 61 -7.97 -3.12 2.16
N CYS A 62 -6.95 -3.96 2.32
CA CYS A 62 -6.04 -3.89 3.46
C CYS A 62 -5.29 -2.55 3.53
N LEU A 63 -4.83 -2.03 2.38
CA LEU A 63 -4.18 -0.72 2.29
C LEU A 63 -5.12 0.42 2.68
N LEU A 64 -6.39 0.36 2.27
CA LEU A 64 -7.42 1.33 2.66
C LEU A 64 -7.63 1.36 4.18
N VAL A 65 -7.80 0.20 4.81
CA VAL A 65 -7.99 0.10 6.26
C VAL A 65 -6.75 0.62 6.99
N ALA A 66 -5.55 0.25 6.54
CA ALA A 66 -4.30 0.74 7.12
C ALA A 66 -4.18 2.27 7.01
N ALA A 67 -4.55 2.85 5.87
CA ALA A 67 -4.52 4.28 5.66
C ALA A 67 -5.53 5.02 6.56
N ILE A 68 -6.75 4.52 6.71
CA ILE A 68 -7.77 5.09 7.60
C ILE A 68 -7.29 5.07 9.05
N VAL A 69 -6.76 3.93 9.51
CA VAL A 69 -6.19 3.80 10.87
C VAL A 69 -5.03 4.78 11.07
N GLY A 70 -4.20 4.98 10.04
CA GLY A 70 -3.14 5.98 10.02
C GLY A 70 -3.61 7.41 10.19
N CYS A 71 -4.60 7.80 9.40
CA CYS A 71 -5.20 9.14 9.47
C CYS A 71 -5.83 9.37 10.85
N VAL A 72 -6.61 8.41 11.37
CA VAL A 72 -7.21 8.50 12.72
C VAL A 72 -6.14 8.59 13.81
N GLY A 73 -5.05 7.83 13.68
CA GLY A 73 -3.90 7.90 14.59
C GLY A 73 -3.22 9.28 14.60
N ALA A 74 -3.16 9.95 13.45
CA ALA A 74 -2.64 11.31 13.33
C ALA A 74 -3.56 12.35 14.00
N PHE A 75 -4.88 12.22 13.83
CA PHE A 75 -5.88 13.14 14.41
C PHE A 75 -5.97 13.05 15.94
N ARG A 76 -5.77 11.87 16.52
CA ARG A 76 -5.88 11.66 17.98
C ARG A 76 -4.73 12.29 18.78
N GLY A 77 -3.76 12.94 18.11
CA GLY A 77 -2.74 13.82 18.71
C GLY A 77 -1.65 13.11 19.53
N ASN A 78 -1.85 11.84 19.89
CA ASN A 78 -0.97 11.09 20.74
C ASN A 78 0.33 10.72 19.98
N GLN A 79 1.43 11.41 20.30
CA GLN A 79 2.71 11.32 19.58
C GLN A 79 3.22 9.87 19.45
N THR A 80 3.00 9.05 20.47
CA THR A 80 3.42 7.64 20.52
C THR A 80 2.73 6.79 19.46
N VAL A 81 1.43 7.03 19.22
CA VAL A 81 0.62 6.22 18.29
C VAL A 81 0.98 6.55 16.84
N ASN A 82 1.28 7.81 16.56
CA ASN A 82 1.77 8.24 15.26
C ASN A 82 3.18 7.70 14.96
N LEU A 83 4.03 7.54 15.98
CA LEU A 83 5.37 6.97 15.83
C LEU A 83 5.28 5.47 15.52
N VAL A 84 4.46 4.72 16.27
CA VAL A 84 4.21 3.29 16.01
C VAL A 84 3.63 3.11 14.61
N PHE A 85 2.66 3.92 14.21
CA PHE A 85 2.10 3.88 12.86
C PHE A 85 3.15 4.16 11.77
N SER A 86 4.01 5.15 11.99
CA SER A 86 5.12 5.47 11.09
C SER A 86 6.09 4.29 10.92
N VAL A 87 6.40 3.57 12.01
CA VAL A 87 7.30 2.40 11.95
C VAL A 87 6.64 1.25 11.20
N VAL A 88 5.35 0.99 11.47
CA VAL A 88 4.59 -0.05 10.76
C VAL A 88 4.52 0.25 9.26
N MET A 89 4.24 1.50 8.87
CA MET A 89 4.23 1.89 7.45
C MET A 89 5.60 1.75 6.80
N LEU A 90 6.67 2.08 7.51
CA LEU A 90 8.03 1.91 7.01
C LEU A 90 8.35 0.43 6.76
N ILE A 91 7.97 -0.45 7.69
CA ILE A 91 8.11 -1.90 7.52
C ILE A 91 7.30 -2.39 6.32
N LEU A 92 6.06 -1.92 6.14
CA LEU A 92 5.23 -2.28 4.99
C LEU A 92 5.87 -1.87 3.66
N ILE A 93 6.40 -0.65 3.56
CA ILE A 93 7.09 -0.18 2.35
C ILE A 93 8.32 -1.05 2.06
N LEU A 94 9.14 -1.34 3.07
CA LEU A 94 10.30 -2.22 2.90
C LEU A 94 9.89 -3.61 2.44
N SER A 95 8.85 -4.18 3.03
CA SER A 95 8.33 -5.49 2.60
C SER A 95 7.83 -5.47 1.16
N GLY A 96 7.15 -4.38 0.75
CA GLY A 96 6.69 -4.21 -0.63
C GLY A 96 7.85 -4.06 -1.63
N ILE A 97 8.90 -3.33 -1.27
CA ILE A 97 10.10 -3.18 -2.10
C ILE A 97 10.79 -4.54 -2.28
N ILE A 98 10.91 -5.34 -1.21
CA ILE A 98 11.53 -6.66 -1.26
C ILE A 98 10.72 -7.59 -2.18
N VAL A 99 9.41 -7.67 -1.99
CA VAL A 99 8.53 -8.49 -2.84
C VAL A 99 8.61 -8.04 -4.30
N GLY A 100 8.56 -6.72 -4.56
CA GLY A 100 8.70 -6.18 -5.91
C GLY A 100 10.05 -6.51 -6.56
N ALA A 101 11.15 -6.43 -5.81
CA ALA A 101 12.48 -6.77 -6.31
C ALA A 101 12.62 -8.27 -6.63
N VAL A 102 12.01 -9.15 -5.83
CA VAL A 102 11.97 -10.59 -6.09
C VAL A 102 11.15 -10.88 -7.35
N LEU A 103 10.00 -10.24 -7.50
CA LEU A 103 9.13 -10.43 -8.66
C LEU A 103 9.83 -10.05 -9.98
N ILE A 104 10.58 -8.94 -9.98
CA ILE A 104 11.36 -8.49 -11.14
C ILE A 104 12.49 -9.49 -11.47
N GLN A 105 13.12 -10.10 -10.47
CA GLN A 105 14.14 -11.11 -10.70
C GLN A 105 13.55 -12.38 -11.32
N SER A 106 12.45 -12.90 -10.77
CA SER A 106 11.77 -14.06 -11.35
C SER A 106 11.32 -13.80 -12.79
N SER A 107 10.88 -12.57 -13.10
CA SER A 107 10.53 -12.21 -14.48
C SER A 107 11.73 -12.20 -15.43
N LYS A 108 12.95 -11.92 -14.94
CA LYS A 108 14.16 -12.00 -15.77
C LYS A 108 14.55 -13.44 -16.05
N GLU A 109 14.47 -14.31 -15.04
CA GLU A 109 14.79 -15.73 -15.17
C GLU A 109 13.86 -16.43 -16.18
N VAL A 110 12.58 -16.03 -16.24
CA VAL A 110 11.63 -16.53 -17.24
C VAL A 110 11.98 -16.05 -18.66
N PHE A 111 12.57 -14.86 -18.80
CA PHE A 111 12.92 -14.29 -20.10
C PHE A 111 14.21 -14.88 -20.69
N ASP A 112 15.16 -15.29 -19.84
CA ASP A 112 16.41 -15.95 -20.28
C ASP A 112 16.21 -17.42 -20.74
N LEU A 113 15.02 -17.99 -20.48
CA LEU A 113 14.67 -19.38 -20.82
C LEU A 113 13.91 -19.53 -22.15
N GLN A 114 13.60 -18.42 -22.82
CA GLN A 114 12.80 -18.35 -24.06
C GLN A 114 13.66 -17.98 -25.27
#